data_AF-A0ABD5X7W5-F1
#
_entry.id   AF-A0ABD5X7W5-F1
#
_cell.length_a   1.000
_cell.length_b   1.000
_cell.length_c   1.000
_cell.angle_alpha   90.00
_cell.angle_beta   90.00
_cell.angle_gamma   90.00
#
_symmetry.space_group_name_H-M   'P 1'
#
loop_
_entity.id
_entity.type
_entity.pdbx_description
1 polymer ?
#
loop_
_entity_poly.entity_id
_entity_poly.type
_entity_poly.pdbx_seq_one_letter_code
_entity_poly.pdbx_strand_id
1 'polypeptide(L)'
;MVYRWRCRHCDFSAWGQRREQVANRVKQHLVEHNRHNISDGGMQLQWSCPYCERTEQSTDGSRALNSYKEHLFEHVEALMESGVHVAEDFGYVGSAMVAAPLEGTGADNARIHFLSPGDIIVLVTTNAVRRIQLLQQELSELPAWIVVVTTNDQPLKAMPKEELSSLPIEVVQLDKQLGLSGLGETISRVLSEQEKMDGRISCGFDILPDLVETFDLQKVFQFLHILTNRLEDANALSHFYIDPSSGYEGSANVLEEMFDLRIDATENTFVSGPQAPSGN
;
A
#
# COMPACT_ATOMS: atom_id res chain seq x y z
N MET A 1 7.51 -6.38 13.68
CA MET A 1 8.16 -5.06 13.86
C MET A 1 8.39 -4.46 12.49
N VAL A 2 7.95 -3.22 12.26
CA VAL A 2 8.07 -2.52 10.96
C VAL A 2 9.05 -1.36 11.12
N TYR A 3 9.97 -1.20 10.18
CA TYR A 3 10.91 -0.07 10.13
C TYR A 3 10.40 0.99 9.19
N ARG A 4 10.66 2.27 9.50
CA ARG A 4 10.32 3.43 8.67
C ARG A 4 11.53 4.36 8.53
N TRP A 5 11.67 4.97 7.37
CA TRP A 5 12.49 6.16 7.19
C TRP A 5 11.75 7.18 6.33
N ARG A 6 11.89 8.46 6.67
CA ARG A 6 11.32 9.58 5.90
C ARG A 6 12.41 10.57 5.50
N CYS A 7 12.35 11.04 4.26
CA CYS A 7 13.22 12.09 3.79
C CYS A 7 12.86 13.42 4.46
N ARG A 8 13.87 14.26 4.71
CA ARG A 8 13.68 15.61 5.26
C ARG A 8 13.63 16.70 4.19
N HIS A 9 13.78 16.32 2.92
CA HIS A 9 13.90 17.24 1.78
C HIS A 9 12.79 17.08 0.74
N CYS A 10 12.06 15.97 0.78
CA CYS A 10 10.91 15.68 -0.09
C CYS A 10 9.99 14.69 0.63
N ASP A 11 8.89 14.32 -0.01
CA ASP A 11 7.86 13.47 0.58
C ASP A 11 8.19 11.96 0.55
N PHE A 12 9.42 11.59 0.17
CA PHE A 12 9.82 10.19 0.12
C PHE A 12 9.79 9.54 1.50
N SER A 13 9.13 8.39 1.58
CA SER A 13 9.07 7.56 2.78
C SER A 13 9.20 6.09 2.40
N ALA A 14 9.86 5.30 3.24
CA ALA A 14 10.03 3.86 3.03
C ALA A 14 9.73 3.08 4.32
N TRP A 15 9.00 1.97 4.16
CA TRP A 15 8.68 1.02 5.22
C TRP A 15 9.07 -0.40 4.84
N GLY A 16 9.30 -1.25 5.83
CA GLY A 16 9.58 -2.67 5.60
C GLY A 16 9.76 -3.46 6.89
N GLN A 17 9.61 -4.78 6.81
CA GLN A 17 9.76 -5.66 7.98
C GLN A 17 11.22 -5.80 8.44
N ARG A 18 12.18 -5.61 7.52
CA ARG A 18 13.62 -5.69 7.81
C ARG A 18 14.28 -4.35 7.59
N ARG A 19 15.08 -3.93 8.58
CA ARG A 19 15.87 -2.70 8.53
C ARG A 19 16.72 -2.58 7.27
N GLU A 20 17.38 -3.67 6.87
CA GLU A 20 18.25 -3.70 5.69
C GLU A 20 17.48 -3.41 4.39
N GLN A 21 16.24 -3.91 4.26
CA GLN A 21 15.42 -3.69 3.08
C GLN A 21 15.01 -2.22 2.96
N VAL A 22 14.63 -1.59 4.08
CA VAL A 22 14.35 -0.15 4.14
C VAL A 22 15.62 0.64 3.84
N ALA A 23 16.75 0.29 4.47
CA ALA A 23 18.03 0.95 4.22
C ALA A 23 18.43 0.91 2.74
N ASN A 24 18.19 -0.19 2.04
CA ASN A 24 18.47 -0.29 0.60
C ASN A 24 17.62 0.68 -0.24
N ARG A 25 16.34 0.89 0.11
CA ARG A 25 15.49 1.90 -0.53
C ARG A 25 15.97 3.32 -0.25
N VAL A 26 16.32 3.61 1.01
CA VAL A 26 16.85 4.91 1.42
C VAL A 26 18.15 5.22 0.68
N LYS A 27 19.08 4.26 0.60
CA LYS A 27 20.35 4.39 -0.14
C LYS A 27 20.14 4.75 -1.61
N GLN A 28 19.19 4.10 -2.28
CA GLN A 28 18.84 4.41 -3.67
C GLN A 28 18.33 5.86 -3.80
N HIS A 29 17.38 6.22 -2.95
CA HIS A 29 16.80 7.56 -2.91
C HIS A 29 17.83 8.67 -2.64
N LEU A 30 18.75 8.48 -1.67
CA LEU A 30 19.79 9.45 -1.35
C LEU A 30 20.76 9.70 -2.52
N VAL A 31 21.08 8.65 -3.29
CA VAL A 31 21.91 8.80 -4.49
C VAL A 31 21.23 9.65 -5.54
N GLU A 32 19.92 9.48 -5.75
CA GLU A 32 19.17 10.27 -6.72
C GLU A 32 19.13 11.75 -6.34
N HIS A 33 18.89 12.06 -5.06
CA HIS A 33 18.98 13.43 -4.54
C HIS A 33 20.35 14.08 -4.77
N ASN A 34 21.40 13.27 -4.69
CA ASN A 34 22.77 13.73 -4.73
C ASN A 34 23.50 13.32 -6.02
N ARG A 35 22.76 13.08 -7.11
CA ARG A 35 23.31 12.61 -8.39
C ARG A 35 24.34 13.58 -8.97
N HIS A 36 24.13 14.88 -8.76
CA HIS A 36 25.03 15.97 -9.18
C HIS A 36 26.42 15.89 -8.53
N ASN A 37 26.57 15.14 -7.43
CA ASN A 37 27.86 14.93 -6.75
C ASN A 37 28.61 13.70 -7.27
N ILE A 38 28.06 13.01 -8.28
CA ILE A 38 28.70 11.91 -8.99
C ILE A 38 29.16 12.42 -10.35
N SER A 39 30.41 12.15 -10.71
CA SER A 39 30.97 12.39 -12.04
C SER A 39 31.41 11.06 -12.65
N ASP A 40 30.89 10.76 -13.84
CA ASP A 40 31.29 9.59 -14.63
C ASP A 40 32.18 10.05 -15.79
N GLY A 41 33.48 9.75 -15.70
CA GLY A 41 34.47 10.05 -16.73
C GLY A 41 34.64 8.94 -17.78
N GLY A 42 33.74 7.95 -17.81
CA GLY A 42 33.74 6.83 -18.76
C GLY A 42 34.68 5.67 -18.39
N MET A 43 35.84 5.95 -17.77
CA MET A 43 36.75 4.94 -17.23
C MET A 43 36.80 4.89 -15.70
N GLN A 44 36.29 5.94 -15.05
CA GLN A 44 36.34 6.11 -13.61
C GLN A 44 35.07 6.84 -13.13
N LEU A 45 34.53 6.36 -12.01
CA LEU A 45 33.47 7.04 -11.29
C LEU A 45 34.09 7.75 -10.09
N GLN A 46 33.78 9.03 -9.96
CA GLN A 46 34.17 9.86 -8.83
C GLN A 46 32.92 10.39 -8.13
N TRP A 47 32.96 10.49 -6.81
CA TRP A 47 31.94 11.17 -6.05
C TRP A 47 32.52 12.01 -4.91
N SER A 48 31.77 13.03 -4.51
CA SER A 48 32.03 13.86 -3.33
C SER A 48 30.84 13.82 -2.39
N CYS A 49 31.07 13.63 -1.09
CA CYS A 49 29.99 13.70 -0.12
C CYS A 49 29.49 15.16 0.01
N PRO A 50 28.17 15.41 0.01
CA PRO A 50 27.62 16.74 0.24
C PRO A 50 27.60 17.14 1.72
N TYR A 51 27.84 16.21 2.65
CA TYR A 51 27.71 16.41 4.09
C TYR A 51 29.04 16.40 4.85
N CYS A 52 30.12 15.93 4.22
CA CYS A 52 31.46 15.92 4.80
C CYS A 52 32.54 15.97 3.71
N GLU A 53 33.80 15.97 4.11
CA GLU A 53 34.95 16.10 3.19
C GLU A 53 35.32 14.79 2.46
N ARG A 54 34.55 13.71 2.64
CA ARG A 54 34.87 12.42 2.03
C ARG A 54 34.63 12.45 0.52
N THR A 55 35.62 12.00 -0.23
CA THR A 55 35.55 11.80 -1.69
C THR A 55 36.15 10.46 -2.05
N GLU A 56 35.67 9.83 -3.12
CA GLU A 56 36.26 8.59 -3.63
C GLU A 56 36.31 8.61 -5.16
N GLN A 57 37.34 7.99 -5.72
CA GLN A 57 37.51 7.80 -7.15
C GLN A 57 37.93 6.35 -7.40
N SER A 58 37.26 5.67 -8.31
CA SER A 58 37.55 4.27 -8.62
C SER A 58 37.26 3.94 -10.09
N THR A 59 38.07 3.05 -10.66
CA THR A 59 37.86 2.46 -12.00
C THR A 59 36.76 1.40 -12.01
N ASP A 60 36.41 0.87 -10.83
CA ASP A 60 35.26 0.01 -10.63
C ASP A 60 34.05 0.88 -10.21
N GLY A 61 33.24 1.26 -11.20
CA GLY A 61 32.10 2.15 -11.00
C GLY A 61 31.01 1.56 -10.08
N SER A 62 30.78 0.25 -10.14
CA SER A 62 29.81 -0.42 -9.28
C SER A 62 30.25 -0.41 -7.82
N ARG A 63 31.55 -0.68 -7.54
CA ARG A 63 32.10 -0.56 -6.19
C ARG A 63 32.02 0.88 -5.68
N ALA A 64 32.40 1.85 -6.51
CA ALA A 64 32.38 3.27 -6.17
C ALA A 64 30.97 3.76 -5.80
N LEU A 65 29.96 3.38 -6.61
CA LEU A 65 28.56 3.72 -6.37
C LEU A 65 28.01 3.06 -5.10
N ASN A 66 28.38 1.80 -4.83
CA ASN A 66 27.97 1.13 -3.60
C ASN A 66 28.62 1.76 -2.36
N SER A 67 29.91 2.11 -2.41
CA SER A 67 30.58 2.85 -1.33
C SER A 67 29.91 4.20 -1.06
N TYR A 68 29.52 4.91 -2.13
CA TYR A 68 28.77 6.16 -2.00
C TYR A 68 27.40 5.98 -1.32
N LYS A 69 26.64 4.96 -1.74
CA LYS A 69 25.35 4.60 -1.13
C LYS A 69 25.48 4.34 0.36
N GLU A 70 26.43 3.48 0.75
CA GLU A 70 26.70 3.19 2.16
C GLU A 70 27.06 4.45 2.93
N HIS A 71 27.98 5.26 2.39
CA HIS A 71 28.43 6.48 3.05
C HIS A 71 27.32 7.54 3.22
N LEU A 72 26.48 7.75 2.21
CA LEU A 72 25.33 8.65 2.35
C LEU A 72 24.36 8.17 3.43
N PHE A 73 24.17 6.85 3.56
CA PHE A 73 23.29 6.28 4.58
C PHE A 73 23.82 6.46 6.00
N GLU A 74 25.14 6.40 6.22
CA GLU A 74 25.77 6.67 7.53
C GLU A 74 25.32 8.02 8.12
N HIS A 75 25.10 9.04 7.28
CA HIS A 75 24.65 10.36 7.72
C HIS A 75 23.19 10.40 8.21
N VAL A 76 22.35 9.46 7.76
CA VAL A 76 20.91 9.46 8.05
C VAL A 76 20.44 8.20 8.78
N GLU A 77 21.35 7.28 9.10
CA GLU A 77 21.05 6.00 9.73
C GLU A 77 20.28 6.16 11.05
N ALA A 78 20.63 7.19 11.82
CA ALA A 78 19.99 7.52 13.09
C ALA A 78 18.53 7.99 12.94
N LEU A 79 18.06 8.30 11.72
CA LEU A 79 16.69 8.69 11.43
C LEU A 79 15.77 7.48 11.15
N MET A 80 16.32 6.26 11.16
CA MET A 80 15.54 5.04 11.00
C MET A 80 14.71 4.78 12.25
N GLU A 81 13.40 4.71 12.08
CA GLU A 81 12.43 4.43 13.13
C GLU A 81 12.05 2.94 13.11
N SER A 82 11.67 2.39 14.26
CA SER A 82 11.21 1.01 14.41
C SER A 82 9.88 0.95 15.14
N GLY A 83 9.02 0.00 14.76
CA GLY A 83 7.69 -0.17 15.31
C GLY A 83 6.65 0.78 14.72
N VAL A 84 6.92 1.36 13.54
CA VAL A 84 6.04 2.37 12.93
C VAL A 84 5.33 1.82 11.70
N HIS A 85 4.00 1.81 11.74
CA HIS A 85 3.15 1.37 10.64
C HIS A 85 2.84 2.50 9.67
N VAL A 86 2.67 2.18 8.37
CA VAL A 86 2.15 3.12 7.35
C VAL A 86 0.89 3.85 7.82
N ALA A 87 -0.07 3.15 8.43
CA ALA A 87 -1.33 3.75 8.88
C ALA A 87 -1.18 4.79 10.01
N GLU A 88 -0.05 4.81 10.73
CA GLU A 88 0.21 5.85 11.75
C GLU A 88 0.36 7.23 11.14
N ASP A 89 0.74 7.32 9.85
CA ASP A 89 0.93 8.58 9.14
C ASP A 89 -0.35 9.41 9.05
N PHE A 90 -1.50 8.74 9.11
CA PHE A 90 -2.83 9.35 9.07
C PHE A 90 -3.70 8.85 10.23
N GLY A 91 -3.09 8.46 11.36
CA GLY A 91 -3.81 8.17 12.60
C GLY A 91 -4.77 6.97 12.54
N TYR A 92 -4.54 6.02 11.64
CA TYR A 92 -5.40 4.87 11.36
C TYR A 92 -6.82 5.24 10.84
N VAL A 93 -7.02 6.44 10.32
CA VAL A 93 -8.26 6.89 9.68
C VAL A 93 -7.92 7.59 8.38
N GLY A 94 -8.46 7.11 7.27
CA GLY A 94 -8.16 7.65 5.93
C GLY A 94 -7.98 6.55 4.89
N SER A 95 -7.34 6.90 3.79
CA SER A 95 -7.33 6.10 2.57
C SER A 95 -5.96 6.03 1.92
N ALA A 96 -5.51 4.81 1.64
CA ALA A 96 -4.25 4.56 0.96
C ALA A 96 -4.46 3.91 -0.41
N MET A 97 -3.80 4.44 -1.45
CA MET A 97 -3.65 3.77 -2.73
C MET A 97 -2.43 2.85 -2.70
N VAL A 98 -2.61 1.57 -3.03
CA VAL A 98 -1.55 0.57 -3.07
C VAL A 98 -1.31 0.16 -4.52
N ALA A 99 -0.15 0.55 -5.05
CA ALA A 99 0.31 0.14 -6.36
C ALA A 99 1.12 -1.15 -6.27
N ALA A 100 0.53 -2.26 -6.72
CA ALA A 100 1.15 -3.57 -6.79
C ALA A 100 0.32 -4.52 -7.67
N PRO A 101 0.93 -5.55 -8.29
CA PRO A 101 0.15 -6.63 -8.90
C PRO A 101 -0.84 -7.22 -7.91
N LEU A 102 -2.12 -7.25 -8.28
CA LEU A 102 -3.23 -7.49 -7.34
C LEU A 102 -3.07 -8.79 -6.53
N GLU A 103 -2.58 -9.82 -7.21
CA GLU A 103 -2.37 -11.18 -6.68
C GLU A 103 -0.90 -11.48 -6.36
N GLY A 104 -0.06 -10.45 -6.24
CA GLY A 104 1.35 -10.56 -5.88
C GLY A 104 1.61 -10.40 -4.38
N THR A 105 2.77 -10.88 -3.92
CA THR A 105 3.19 -10.84 -2.52
C THR A 105 3.23 -9.43 -1.94
N GLY A 106 3.60 -8.42 -2.75
CA GLY A 106 3.60 -7.03 -2.30
C GLY A 106 2.20 -6.54 -1.92
N ALA A 107 1.19 -6.90 -2.72
CA ALA A 107 -0.19 -6.57 -2.43
C ALA A 107 -0.69 -7.29 -1.17
N ASP A 108 -0.39 -8.57 -1.02
CA ASP A 108 -0.77 -9.36 0.16
C ASP A 108 -0.12 -8.85 1.45
N ASN A 109 1.16 -8.49 1.40
CA ASN A 109 1.85 -7.87 2.54
C ASN A 109 1.21 -6.53 2.91
N ALA A 110 0.81 -5.72 1.92
CA ALA A 110 0.08 -4.49 2.18
C ALA A 110 -1.31 -4.78 2.81
N ARG A 111 -2.01 -5.84 2.37
CA ARG A 111 -3.33 -6.20 2.94
C ARG A 111 -3.19 -6.50 4.41
N ILE A 112 -2.27 -7.40 4.76
CA ILE A 112 -2.01 -7.74 6.16
C ILE A 112 -1.58 -6.52 6.97
N HIS A 113 -0.72 -5.67 6.39
CA HIS A 113 -0.27 -4.46 7.05
C HIS A 113 -1.41 -3.49 7.40
N PHE A 114 -2.36 -3.25 6.48
CA PHE A 114 -3.50 -2.35 6.71
C PHE A 114 -4.67 -3.00 7.45
N LEU A 115 -4.82 -4.32 7.36
CA LEU A 115 -5.92 -5.04 8.00
C LEU A 115 -5.61 -5.46 9.44
N SER A 116 -4.36 -5.72 9.77
CA SER A 116 -3.96 -6.16 11.13
C SER A 116 -4.37 -5.25 12.29
N PRO A 117 -4.49 -3.90 12.14
CA PRO A 117 -4.96 -3.04 13.23
C PRO A 117 -6.48 -3.04 13.42
N GLY A 118 -7.25 -3.66 12.53
CA GLY A 118 -8.71 -3.62 12.53
C GLY A 118 -9.33 -4.76 13.33
N ASP A 119 -10.26 -4.42 14.23
CA ASP A 119 -11.11 -5.39 14.92
C ASP A 119 -12.23 -5.89 13.99
N ILE A 120 -12.66 -5.03 13.06
CA ILE A 120 -13.69 -5.30 12.06
C ILE A 120 -13.07 -5.09 10.68
N ILE A 121 -13.04 -6.15 9.88
CA ILE A 121 -12.48 -6.13 8.53
C ILE A 121 -13.61 -6.14 7.50
N VAL A 122 -13.65 -5.15 6.61
CA VAL A 122 -14.55 -5.12 5.46
C VAL A 122 -13.75 -5.34 4.18
N LEU A 123 -14.03 -6.42 3.46
CA LEU A 123 -13.38 -6.78 2.22
C LEU A 123 -14.33 -6.57 1.05
N VAL A 124 -14.05 -5.60 0.20
CA VAL A 124 -14.78 -5.41 -1.06
C VAL A 124 -13.98 -6.06 -2.17
N THR A 125 -14.39 -7.29 -2.54
CA THR A 125 -13.55 -8.17 -3.38
C THR A 125 -14.32 -9.14 -4.26
N THR A 126 -13.70 -9.53 -5.38
CA THR A 126 -14.16 -10.62 -6.23
C THR A 126 -13.53 -11.98 -5.87
N ASN A 127 -12.49 -11.99 -5.02
CA ASN A 127 -11.71 -13.18 -4.63
C ASN A 127 -11.75 -13.45 -3.12
N ALA A 128 -12.96 -13.59 -2.57
CA ALA A 128 -13.20 -13.72 -1.14
C ALA A 128 -12.41 -14.85 -0.46
N VAL A 129 -12.38 -16.05 -1.05
CA VAL A 129 -11.67 -17.21 -0.49
C VAL A 129 -10.18 -16.91 -0.28
N ARG A 130 -9.52 -16.33 -1.28
CA ARG A 130 -8.08 -16.00 -1.17
C ARG A 130 -7.83 -14.97 -0.08
N ARG A 131 -8.70 -13.96 0.06
CA ARG A 131 -8.57 -12.95 1.12
C ARG A 131 -8.73 -13.55 2.50
N ILE A 132 -9.72 -14.41 2.70
CA ILE A 132 -9.96 -15.08 3.99
C ILE A 132 -8.78 -15.99 4.35
N GLN A 133 -8.32 -16.79 3.38
CA GLN A 133 -7.15 -17.66 3.57
C GLN A 133 -5.89 -16.86 3.93
N LEU A 134 -5.67 -15.72 3.26
CA LEU A 134 -4.56 -14.82 3.59
C LEU A 134 -4.65 -14.33 5.04
N LEU A 135 -5.83 -13.92 5.51
CA LEU A 135 -6.02 -13.51 6.91
C LEU A 135 -5.74 -14.65 7.89
N GLN A 136 -6.25 -15.86 7.63
CA GLN A 136 -6.02 -17.02 8.50
C GLN A 136 -4.55 -17.46 8.55
N GLN A 137 -3.81 -17.25 7.46
CA GLN A 137 -2.40 -17.66 7.37
C GLN A 137 -1.46 -16.67 8.03
N GLU A 138 -1.72 -15.37 7.85
CA GLU A 138 -0.75 -14.33 8.18
C GLU A 138 -1.07 -13.58 9.48
N LEU A 139 -2.35 -13.53 9.89
CA LEU A 139 -2.70 -12.93 11.18
C LEU A 139 -2.52 -13.94 12.31
N SER A 140 -1.88 -13.51 13.39
CA SER A 140 -1.75 -14.31 14.61
C SER A 140 -3.08 -14.58 15.30
N GLU A 141 -4.01 -13.62 15.18
CA GLU A 141 -5.37 -13.70 15.69
C GLU A 141 -6.32 -13.15 14.62
N LEU A 142 -7.46 -13.80 14.42
CA LEU A 142 -8.48 -13.32 13.50
C LEU A 142 -9.16 -12.07 14.06
N PRO A 143 -9.61 -11.15 13.20
CA PRO A 143 -10.45 -10.02 13.63
C PRO A 143 -11.73 -10.52 14.31
N ALA A 144 -12.33 -9.67 15.12
CA ALA A 144 -13.61 -9.96 15.79
C ALA A 144 -14.75 -10.16 14.78
N TRP A 145 -14.69 -9.49 13.62
CA TRP A 145 -15.68 -9.63 12.57
C TRP A 145 -15.09 -9.41 11.17
N ILE A 146 -15.57 -10.16 10.18
CA ILE A 146 -15.20 -10.04 8.77
C ILE A 146 -16.48 -9.87 7.95
N VAL A 147 -16.58 -8.79 7.18
CA VAL A 147 -17.65 -8.59 6.20
C VAL A 147 -17.07 -8.67 4.80
N VAL A 148 -17.54 -9.61 4.00
CA VAL A 148 -17.19 -9.71 2.58
C VAL A 148 -18.30 -9.11 1.74
N VAL A 149 -18.00 -8.02 1.04
CA VAL A 149 -18.87 -7.39 0.07
C VAL A 149 -18.44 -7.81 -1.33
N THR A 150 -19.31 -8.48 -2.08
CA THR A 150 -18.91 -9.08 -3.37
C THR A 150 -20.05 -9.18 -4.36
N THR A 151 -19.73 -9.16 -5.65
CA THR A 151 -20.68 -9.46 -6.73
C THR A 151 -20.66 -10.94 -7.15
N ASN A 152 -19.82 -11.78 -6.53
CA ASN A 152 -19.77 -13.20 -6.81
C ASN A 152 -20.97 -13.90 -6.14
N ASP A 153 -21.75 -14.69 -6.90
CA ASP A 153 -22.95 -15.38 -6.41
C ASP A 153 -22.63 -16.58 -5.50
N GLN A 154 -21.39 -17.09 -5.57
CA GLN A 154 -20.93 -18.21 -4.75
C GLN A 154 -19.53 -17.93 -4.19
N PRO A 155 -19.35 -16.84 -3.41
CA PRO A 155 -18.04 -16.28 -3.10
C PRO A 155 -17.18 -17.21 -2.24
N LEU A 156 -17.82 -18.11 -1.46
CA LEU A 156 -17.14 -19.01 -0.53
C LEU A 156 -17.28 -20.50 -0.91
N LYS A 157 -17.68 -20.81 -2.15
CA LYS A 157 -17.95 -22.19 -2.59
C LYS A 157 -16.78 -23.15 -2.40
N ALA A 158 -15.55 -22.65 -2.53
CA ALA A 158 -14.35 -23.46 -2.40
C ALA A 158 -13.95 -23.75 -0.94
N MET A 159 -14.66 -23.19 0.05
CA MET A 159 -14.39 -23.41 1.46
C MET A 159 -15.31 -24.50 2.05
N PRO A 160 -14.78 -25.41 2.91
CA PRO A 160 -15.58 -26.35 3.69
C PRO A 160 -16.60 -25.65 4.60
N LYS A 161 -17.79 -26.22 4.75
CA LYS A 161 -18.85 -25.62 5.57
C LYS A 161 -18.50 -25.56 7.06
N GLU A 162 -17.74 -26.55 7.52
CA GLU A 162 -17.27 -26.65 8.90
C GLU A 162 -16.33 -25.51 9.24
N GLU A 163 -15.50 -25.09 8.28
CA GLU A 163 -14.60 -23.93 8.40
C GLU A 163 -15.38 -22.63 8.37
N LEU A 164 -16.35 -22.48 7.46
CA LEU A 164 -17.20 -21.28 7.40
C LEU A 164 -17.99 -21.06 8.68
N SER A 165 -18.43 -22.14 9.33
CA SER A 165 -19.23 -22.05 10.56
C SER A 165 -18.43 -21.60 11.79
N SER A 166 -17.10 -21.68 11.74
CA SER A 166 -16.22 -21.25 12.84
C SER A 166 -15.62 -19.85 12.63
N LEU A 167 -15.77 -19.27 11.44
CA LEU A 167 -15.28 -17.93 11.11
C LEU A 167 -16.31 -16.86 11.50
N PRO A 168 -15.88 -15.72 12.07
CA PRO A 168 -16.76 -14.58 12.35
C PRO A 168 -17.01 -13.78 11.06
N ILE A 169 -17.65 -14.43 10.07
CA ILE A 169 -17.81 -13.89 8.73
C ILE A 169 -19.26 -13.67 8.33
N GLU A 170 -19.50 -12.52 7.71
CA GLU A 170 -20.73 -12.18 7.00
C GLU A 170 -20.43 -11.95 5.52
N VAL A 171 -21.32 -12.41 4.64
CA VAL A 171 -21.24 -12.17 3.20
C VAL A 171 -22.40 -11.30 2.76
N VAL A 172 -22.08 -10.14 2.20
CA VAL A 172 -23.02 -9.20 1.62
C VAL A 172 -22.88 -9.26 0.10
N GLN A 173 -23.87 -9.86 -0.56
CA GLN A 173 -23.90 -9.95 -2.01
C GLN A 173 -24.44 -8.66 -2.62
N LEU A 174 -23.71 -8.14 -3.61
CA LEU A 174 -24.09 -6.99 -4.43
C LEU A 174 -24.72 -7.46 -5.74
N ASP A 175 -25.87 -6.87 -6.06
CA ASP A 175 -26.43 -7.00 -7.41
C ASP A 175 -25.60 -6.15 -8.38
N LYS A 176 -25.00 -6.84 -9.37
CA LYS A 176 -24.18 -6.24 -10.43
C LYS A 176 -24.93 -5.16 -11.22
N GLN A 177 -26.26 -5.20 -11.26
CA GLN A 177 -27.07 -4.24 -12.00
C GLN A 177 -27.16 -2.87 -11.32
N LEU A 178 -26.84 -2.77 -10.02
CA LEU A 178 -26.98 -1.51 -9.27
C LEU A 178 -25.84 -0.50 -9.52
N GLY A 179 -24.75 -0.92 -10.18
CA GLY A 179 -23.63 -0.08 -10.52
C GLY A 179 -22.94 0.60 -9.33
N LEU A 180 -22.27 1.74 -9.57
CA LEU A 180 -21.51 2.48 -8.55
C LEU A 180 -22.40 2.99 -7.40
N SER A 181 -23.64 3.42 -7.69
CA SER A 181 -24.55 3.91 -6.66
C SER A 181 -24.94 2.81 -5.67
N GLY A 182 -25.29 1.62 -6.16
CA GLY A 182 -25.62 0.49 -5.28
C GLY A 182 -24.43 -0.05 -4.51
N LEU A 183 -23.23 -0.03 -5.11
CA LEU A 183 -21.99 -0.33 -4.41
C LEU A 183 -21.77 0.64 -3.25
N GLY A 184 -21.88 1.95 -3.50
CA GLY A 184 -21.72 2.98 -2.47
C GLY A 184 -22.76 2.88 -1.35
N GLU A 185 -24.04 2.68 -1.70
CA GLU A 185 -25.11 2.49 -0.73
C GLU A 185 -24.88 1.25 0.14
N THR A 186 -24.45 0.14 -0.48
CA THR A 186 -24.17 -1.11 0.24
C THR A 186 -22.99 -0.96 1.20
N ILE A 187 -21.89 -0.35 0.76
CA ILE A 187 -20.75 -0.08 1.63
C ILE A 187 -21.18 0.84 2.78
N SER A 188 -21.94 1.91 2.50
CA SER A 188 -22.42 2.83 3.54
C SER A 188 -23.34 2.14 4.55
N ARG A 189 -24.20 1.21 4.11
CA ARG A 189 -25.04 0.39 5.00
C ARG A 189 -24.20 -0.53 5.88
N VAL A 190 -23.23 -1.23 5.29
CA VAL A 190 -22.30 -2.09 6.03
C VAL A 190 -21.56 -1.27 7.08
N LEU A 191 -20.97 -0.13 6.71
CA LEU A 191 -20.29 0.76 7.66
C LEU A 191 -21.23 1.22 8.78
N SER A 192 -22.46 1.63 8.46
CA SER A 192 -23.48 2.02 9.44
C SER A 192 -23.84 0.92 10.44
N GLU A 193 -23.71 -0.35 10.05
CA GLU A 193 -23.90 -1.49 10.94
C GLU A 193 -22.67 -1.73 11.81
N GLN A 194 -21.48 -1.63 11.22
CA GLN A 194 -20.21 -1.85 11.92
C GLN A 194 -19.87 -0.73 12.92
N GLU A 195 -20.25 0.53 12.64
CA GLU A 195 -20.07 1.67 13.56
C GLU A 195 -20.80 1.49 14.90
N LYS A 196 -21.77 0.55 14.98
CA LYS A 196 -22.48 0.22 16.22
C LYS A 196 -21.68 -0.76 17.09
N MET A 197 -20.66 -1.40 16.54
CA MET A 197 -19.76 -2.30 17.24
C MET A 197 -18.57 -1.48 17.76
N ASP A 198 -18.12 -1.78 18.97
CA ASP A 198 -16.88 -1.20 19.49
C ASP A 198 -15.69 -1.87 18.78
N GLY A 199 -14.90 -1.10 18.03
CA GLY A 199 -13.71 -1.60 17.36
C GLY A 199 -13.23 -0.71 16.21
N ARG A 200 -11.99 -0.93 15.77
CA ARG A 200 -11.43 -0.26 14.59
C ARG A 200 -11.90 -0.96 13.32
N ILE A 201 -12.36 -0.17 12.35
CA ILE A 201 -12.78 -0.67 11.04
C ILE A 201 -11.61 -0.55 10.05
N SER A 202 -11.21 -1.66 9.45
CA SER A 202 -10.27 -1.67 8.32
C SER A 202 -10.96 -2.17 7.05
N CYS A 203 -10.90 -1.40 5.98
CA CYS A 203 -11.54 -1.69 4.70
C CYS A 203 -10.51 -1.95 3.60
N GLY A 204 -10.59 -3.10 2.92
CA GLY A 204 -9.77 -3.43 1.76
C GLY A 204 -10.58 -3.48 0.48
N PHE A 205 -10.11 -2.78 -0.55
CA PHE A 205 -10.76 -2.69 -1.86
C PHE A 205 -9.81 -3.16 -2.96
N ASP A 206 -10.07 -4.32 -3.54
CA ASP A 206 -9.29 -4.85 -4.67
C ASP A 206 -10.06 -4.82 -6.00
N ILE A 207 -11.21 -4.15 -6.02
CA ILE A 207 -12.10 -3.99 -7.18
C ILE A 207 -11.83 -2.73 -8.01
N LEU A 208 -10.91 -1.86 -7.59
CA LEU A 208 -10.65 -0.60 -8.30
C LEU A 208 -10.27 -0.81 -9.78
N PRO A 209 -9.47 -1.83 -10.16
CA PRO A 209 -9.23 -2.14 -11.57
C PRO A 209 -10.52 -2.44 -12.33
N ASP A 210 -11.41 -3.26 -11.76
CA ASP A 210 -12.70 -3.60 -12.35
C ASP A 210 -13.58 -2.36 -12.52
N LEU A 211 -13.55 -1.41 -11.57
CA LEU A 211 -14.30 -0.15 -11.67
C LEU A 211 -13.80 0.73 -12.81
N VAL A 212 -12.49 0.86 -12.96
CA VAL A 212 -11.87 1.67 -14.03
C VAL A 212 -12.06 1.03 -15.40
N GLU A 213 -12.12 -0.29 -15.49
CA GLU A 213 -12.43 -1.00 -16.74
C GLU A 213 -13.91 -0.88 -17.12
N THR A 214 -14.81 -0.91 -16.13
CA THR A 214 -16.27 -0.96 -16.35
C THR A 214 -16.90 0.42 -16.54
N PHE A 215 -16.40 1.44 -15.85
CA PHE A 215 -17.02 2.77 -15.79
C PHE A 215 -16.08 3.87 -16.29
N ASP A 216 -16.66 4.96 -16.78
CA ASP A 216 -15.90 6.16 -17.17
C ASP A 216 -15.08 6.69 -15.98
N LEU A 217 -13.82 7.06 -16.22
CA LEU A 217 -12.89 7.53 -15.17
C LEU A 217 -13.47 8.67 -14.32
N GLN A 218 -14.20 9.60 -14.93
CA GLN A 218 -14.86 10.70 -14.21
C GLN A 218 -15.90 10.19 -13.20
N LYS A 219 -16.67 9.15 -13.55
CA LYS A 219 -17.65 8.54 -12.64
C LYS A 219 -16.95 7.79 -11.51
N VAL A 220 -15.86 7.09 -11.81
CA VAL A 220 -15.03 6.42 -10.80
C VAL A 220 -14.45 7.44 -9.82
N PHE A 221 -13.93 8.57 -10.31
CA PHE A 221 -13.42 9.65 -9.48
C PHE A 221 -14.49 10.22 -8.54
N GLN A 222 -15.67 10.55 -9.07
CA GLN A 222 -16.80 11.02 -8.26
C GLN A 222 -17.24 10.00 -7.21
N PHE A 223 -17.29 8.72 -7.59
CA PHE A 223 -17.61 7.64 -6.69
C PHE A 223 -16.57 7.51 -5.57
N LEU A 224 -15.28 7.50 -5.90
CA LEU A 224 -14.20 7.42 -4.92
C LEU A 224 -14.23 8.61 -3.97
N HIS A 225 -14.43 9.83 -4.47
CA HIS A 225 -14.55 11.02 -3.63
C HIS A 225 -15.67 10.91 -2.58
N ILE A 226 -16.84 10.39 -2.97
CA ILE A 226 -17.95 10.18 -2.03
C ILE A 226 -17.62 9.04 -1.06
N LEU A 227 -17.01 7.97 -1.57
CA LEU A 227 -16.69 6.77 -0.78
C LEU A 227 -15.61 7.04 0.28
N THR A 228 -14.51 7.71 -0.08
CA THR A 228 -13.40 8.01 0.85
C THR A 228 -13.87 8.92 1.98
N ASN A 229 -14.67 9.95 1.68
CA ASN A 229 -15.31 10.78 2.71
C ASN A 229 -16.20 9.94 3.65
N ARG A 230 -17.01 9.01 3.13
CA ARG A 230 -17.85 8.15 3.99
C ARG A 230 -17.03 7.19 4.86
N LEU A 231 -15.91 6.69 4.35
CA LEU A 231 -14.97 5.84 5.10
C LEU A 231 -14.29 6.64 6.22
N GLU A 232 -13.87 7.86 5.93
CA GLU A 232 -13.30 8.78 6.92
C GLU A 232 -14.32 9.13 8.01
N ASP A 233 -15.57 9.46 7.66
CA ASP A 233 -16.67 9.69 8.59
C ASP A 233 -16.92 8.48 9.53
N ALA A 234 -16.66 7.26 9.02
CA ALA A 234 -16.75 6.02 9.78
C ALA A 234 -15.52 5.69 10.63
N ASN A 235 -14.52 6.60 10.68
CA ASN A 235 -13.21 6.36 11.27
C ASN A 235 -12.54 5.08 10.75
N ALA A 236 -12.69 4.78 9.45
CA ALA A 236 -12.16 3.57 8.84
C ALA A 236 -10.76 3.78 8.26
N LEU A 237 -9.90 2.76 8.41
CA LEU A 237 -8.65 2.62 7.69
C LEU A 237 -8.91 1.92 6.35
N SER A 238 -8.83 2.64 5.25
CA SER A 238 -9.12 2.10 3.92
C SER A 238 -7.89 1.99 3.04
N HIS A 239 -7.85 0.95 2.21
CA HIS A 239 -6.78 0.76 1.24
C HIS A 239 -7.31 0.17 -0.07
N PHE A 240 -6.83 0.74 -1.18
CA PHE A 240 -7.33 0.48 -2.53
C PHE A 240 -6.20 0.01 -3.44
N TYR A 241 -6.39 -1.11 -4.12
CA TYR A 241 -5.34 -1.70 -4.97
C TYR A 241 -5.45 -1.26 -6.41
N ILE A 242 -4.33 -0.91 -7.00
CA ILE A 242 -4.18 -0.75 -8.44
C ILE A 242 -2.97 -1.54 -8.93
N ASP A 243 -3.12 -2.19 -10.08
CA ASP A 243 -1.98 -2.83 -10.76
C ASP A 243 -1.29 -1.80 -11.67
N PRO A 244 -0.03 -1.43 -11.42
CA PRO A 244 0.69 -0.51 -12.30
C PRO A 244 0.97 -1.12 -13.68
N SER A 245 1.00 -2.45 -13.81
CA SER A 245 1.36 -3.16 -15.04
C SER A 245 0.21 -3.32 -16.04
N SER A 246 -1.02 -3.03 -15.64
CA SER A 246 -2.21 -3.25 -16.49
C SER A 246 -2.53 -2.09 -17.44
N GLY A 247 -1.60 -1.14 -17.63
CA GLY A 247 -1.75 -0.03 -18.58
C GLY A 247 -2.62 1.13 -18.10
N TYR A 248 -2.97 1.17 -16.81
CA TYR A 248 -3.78 2.24 -16.22
C TYR A 248 -2.95 3.41 -15.65
N GLU A 249 -1.67 3.56 -16.00
CA GLU A 249 -0.77 4.57 -15.41
C GLU A 249 -1.35 6.00 -15.46
N GLY A 250 -1.97 6.39 -16.58
CA GLY A 250 -2.60 7.70 -16.73
C GLY A 250 -3.81 7.89 -15.80
N SER A 251 -4.66 6.87 -15.67
CA SER A 251 -5.80 6.89 -14.74
C SER A 251 -5.35 6.84 -13.28
N ALA A 252 -4.31 6.04 -12.98
CA ALA A 252 -3.76 5.88 -11.64
C ALA A 252 -3.27 7.21 -11.06
N ASN A 253 -2.54 8.00 -11.85
CA ASN A 253 -2.04 9.30 -11.43
C ASN A 253 -3.16 10.30 -11.14
N VAL A 254 -4.26 10.25 -11.91
CA VAL A 254 -5.42 11.12 -11.67
C VAL A 254 -6.18 10.69 -10.41
N LEU A 255 -6.29 9.38 -10.16
CA LEU A 255 -6.98 8.85 -8.99
C LEU A 255 -6.18 9.03 -7.69
N GLU A 256 -4.85 9.17 -7.78
CA GLU A 256 -3.98 9.37 -6.62
C GLU A 256 -4.42 10.54 -5.73
N GLU A 257 -4.93 11.61 -6.33
CA GLU A 257 -5.44 12.79 -5.61
C GLU A 257 -6.61 12.50 -4.67
N MET A 258 -7.27 11.33 -4.81
CA MET A 258 -8.39 10.91 -3.96
C MET A 258 -7.96 10.20 -2.68
N PHE A 259 -6.67 9.93 -2.52
CA PHE A 259 -6.14 9.17 -1.40
C PHE A 259 -5.18 10.02 -0.58
N ASP A 260 -5.19 9.79 0.74
CA ASP A 260 -4.30 10.48 1.68
C ASP A 260 -2.84 10.07 1.50
N LEU A 261 -2.61 8.86 0.97
CA LEU A 261 -1.29 8.31 0.72
C LEU A 261 -1.29 7.37 -0.47
N ARG A 262 -0.30 7.51 -1.36
CA ARG A 262 0.06 6.45 -2.30
C ARG A 262 1.29 5.70 -1.81
N ILE A 263 1.24 4.37 -1.89
CA ILE A 263 2.40 3.51 -1.72
C ILE A 263 2.61 2.59 -2.93
N ASP A 264 3.86 2.38 -3.29
CA ASP A 264 4.30 1.27 -4.13
C ASP A 264 4.72 0.11 -3.23
N ALA A 265 4.02 -1.02 -3.38
CA ALA A 265 4.25 -2.19 -2.54
C ALA A 265 4.99 -3.28 -3.30
N THR A 266 6.17 -3.64 -2.80
CA THR A 266 6.90 -4.83 -3.23
C THR A 266 6.84 -5.91 -2.18
N GLU A 267 7.38 -7.09 -2.48
CA GLU A 267 7.48 -8.20 -1.53
C GLU A 267 8.09 -7.78 -0.18
N ASN A 268 8.98 -6.80 -0.17
CA ASN A 268 9.81 -6.51 1.01
C ASN A 268 9.60 -5.11 1.59
N THR A 269 9.07 -4.17 0.81
CA THR A 269 9.03 -2.75 1.18
C THR A 269 7.79 -2.06 0.66
N PHE A 270 7.35 -1.04 1.38
CA PHE A 270 6.41 -0.04 0.90
C PHE A 270 7.17 1.27 0.72
N VAL A 271 6.92 1.99 -0.37
CA VAL A 271 7.55 3.29 -0.64
C VAL A 271 6.48 4.30 -1.02
N SER A 272 6.59 5.53 -0.52
CA SER A 272 5.76 6.67 -0.92
C SER A 272 6.66 7.81 -1.39
N GLY A 273 6.11 8.73 -2.19
CA GLY A 273 6.81 9.88 -2.77
C GLY A 273 7.29 9.64 -4.22
N PRO A 274 8.01 10.60 -4.82
CA PRO A 274 8.41 10.54 -6.22
C PRO A 274 9.19 9.25 -6.48
N GLN A 275 8.67 8.43 -7.41
CA GLN A 275 9.36 7.22 -7.84
C GLN A 275 10.67 7.60 -8.52
N ALA A 276 11.72 6.84 -8.19
CA ALA A 276 12.88 6.75 -9.06
C ALA A 276 12.39 6.37 -10.47
N PRO A 277 12.73 7.11 -11.53
CA PRO A 277 12.50 6.60 -12.87
C PRO A 277 13.20 5.24 -12.98
N SER A 278 12.44 4.22 -13.33
CA SER A 278 12.96 2.89 -13.66
C SER A 278 14.12 3.08 -14.64
N GLY A 279 15.34 2.82 -14.17
CA GLY A 279 16.53 2.97 -14.99
C GLY A 279 16.42 2.08 -16.23
N ASN A 280 16.51 2.71 -17.41
CA ASN A 280 16.91 2.02 -18.63
C ASN A 280 18.39 1.62 -18.55
#